data_AF-A0A0B2UWT5-F1
#
_entry.id   AF-A0A0B2UWT5-F1
#
_cell.length_a   1.000
_cell.length_b   1.000
_cell.length_c   1.000
_cell.angle_alpha   90.00
_cell.angle_beta   90.00
_cell.angle_gamma   90.00
#
_symmetry.space_group_name_H-M   'P 1'
#
loop_
_entity.id
_entity.type
_entity.pdbx_description
1 polymer ?
#
loop_
_entity_poly.entity_id
_entity_poly.type
_entity_poly.pdbx_seq_one_letter_code
_entity_poly.pdbx_strand_id
1 'polypeptide(L)'
;MRFTSSVHLITLLLLLAAVAIREGQGQQCADTAQGCQAGPQCFVPATQRTCRQTCKTCDCQDYASNCAAFAYLCGNATYEEVLRTRCQVTCGFCSGCEFHANGIVPRFMQLAPSRRLNVTFAGGARVDCGNTLTLDQQAGDAPAITWDVQAGALYTFIMMGPEFTPAGMPQNTLNLHWLKVDIPANNLAGGRTLADYQRAVPPPNAGLQPFVFVVYRQAGNVADQMFGDRTNFSATTFASTRNLGYPYAGNYFRMQLA
;
A
#
# COMPACT_ATOMS: atom_id res chain seq x y z
N MET A 1 -65.67 -10.22 35.99
CA MET A 1 -64.38 -9.52 35.80
C MET A 1 -63.36 -10.10 36.78
N ARG A 2 -62.10 -10.21 36.33
CA ARG A 2 -60.84 -10.39 37.08
C ARG A 2 -60.22 -11.80 37.17
N PHE A 3 -59.16 -11.91 36.38
CA PHE A 3 -57.79 -12.38 36.65
C PHE A 3 -57.53 -13.85 37.08
N THR A 4 -56.92 -14.56 36.13
CA THR A 4 -56.11 -15.77 36.27
C THR A 4 -54.71 -15.46 36.83
N SER A 5 -54.17 -16.33 37.68
CA SER A 5 -52.72 -16.47 37.87
C SER A 5 -52.38 -17.95 37.97
N SER A 6 -51.42 -18.37 37.15
CA SER A 6 -51.00 -19.76 36.95
C SER A 6 -49.49 -19.88 37.15
N VAL A 7 -49.15 -20.85 38.01
CA VAL A 7 -48.12 -21.88 37.81
C VAL A 7 -46.63 -21.47 37.83
N HIS A 8 -45.94 -22.16 38.75
CA HIS A 8 -44.51 -22.31 38.94
C HIS A 8 -43.69 -22.49 37.66
N LEU A 9 -42.55 -21.79 37.57
CA LEU A 9 -41.42 -22.19 36.72
C LEU A 9 -40.13 -22.20 37.56
N ILE A 10 -39.53 -23.38 37.60
CA ILE A 10 -38.16 -23.65 38.01
C ILE A 10 -37.25 -22.96 36.98
N THR A 11 -36.42 -22.01 37.40
CA THR A 11 -35.30 -21.53 36.57
C THR A 11 -33.98 -21.79 37.29
N LEU A 12 -33.28 -22.72 36.66
CA LEU A 12 -31.97 -23.28 36.88
C LEU A 12 -30.84 -22.22 36.92
N LEU A 13 -29.80 -22.56 37.69
CA LEU A 13 -28.45 -21.96 37.71
C LEU A 13 -27.99 -21.38 36.36
N LEU A 14 -27.29 -20.24 36.41
CA LEU A 14 -25.99 -20.08 35.73
C LEU A 14 -25.23 -18.87 36.29
N LEU A 15 -24.02 -19.18 36.75
CA LEU A 15 -23.03 -18.26 37.28
C LEU A 15 -22.69 -17.16 36.29
N LEU A 16 -22.74 -15.91 36.74
CA LEU A 16 -22.05 -14.79 36.10
C LEU A 16 -20.54 -14.95 36.33
N ALA A 17 -19.90 -15.82 35.55
CA ALA A 17 -18.48 -15.68 35.27
C ALA A 17 -18.34 -14.50 34.30
N ALA A 18 -18.02 -13.32 34.82
CA ALA A 18 -17.54 -12.21 34.01
C ALA A 18 -16.28 -12.69 33.30
N VAL A 19 -16.41 -13.03 32.02
CA VAL A 19 -15.27 -13.23 31.13
C VAL A 19 -14.64 -11.85 30.98
N ALA A 20 -13.62 -11.59 31.79
CA ALA A 20 -12.64 -10.57 31.47
C ALA A 20 -11.99 -11.02 30.16
N ILE A 21 -12.44 -10.46 29.05
CA ILE A 21 -11.72 -10.53 27.79
C ILE A 21 -10.38 -9.86 28.10
N ARG A 22 -9.33 -10.67 28.25
CA ARG A 22 -7.96 -10.17 28.20
C ARG A 22 -7.80 -9.60 26.79
N GLU A 23 -7.94 -8.29 26.67
CA GLU A 23 -7.32 -7.54 25.59
C GLU A 23 -5.86 -7.96 25.58
N GLY A 24 -5.48 -8.75 24.57
CA GLY A 24 -4.09 -9.09 24.34
C GLY A 24 -3.33 -7.76 24.31
N GLN A 25 -2.27 -7.66 25.10
CA GLN A 25 -1.45 -6.46 25.17
C GLN A 25 -0.85 -6.16 23.79
N GLY A 26 -1.59 -5.41 22.98
CA GLY A 26 -1.10 -4.79 21.77
C GLY A 26 -0.16 -3.69 22.20
N GLN A 27 1.15 -3.97 22.12
CA GLN A 27 2.17 -2.96 22.34
C GLN A 27 1.83 -1.75 21.46
N GLN A 28 1.45 -0.64 22.09
CA GLN A 28 1.07 0.60 21.42
C GLN A 28 2.18 0.96 20.42
N CYS A 29 1.81 1.19 19.15
CA CYS A 29 2.80 1.58 18.16
C CYS A 29 3.46 2.89 18.58
N ALA A 30 4.78 2.87 18.80
CA ALA A 30 5.55 4.01 19.24
C ALA A 30 6.93 4.02 18.59
N ASP A 31 7.54 5.19 18.52
CA ASP A 31 8.95 5.34 18.16
C ASP A 31 9.83 4.87 19.32
N THR A 32 10.79 4.00 19.04
CA THR A 32 11.78 3.50 20.00
C THR A 32 13.13 4.18 19.86
N ALA A 33 13.38 4.87 18.75
CA ALA A 33 14.57 5.69 18.55
C ALA A 33 14.30 7.15 18.95
N GLN A 34 15.35 7.85 19.34
CA GLN A 34 15.32 9.30 19.51
C GLN A 34 15.54 9.99 18.15
N GLY A 35 15.02 11.21 18.01
CA GLY A 35 15.25 12.03 16.80
C GLY A 35 14.46 11.59 15.58
N CYS A 36 13.40 10.80 15.74
CA CYS A 36 12.49 10.47 14.66
C CYS A 36 11.81 11.74 14.13
N GLN A 37 12.00 12.04 12.84
CA GLN A 37 11.30 13.12 12.14
C GLN A 37 10.72 12.61 10.82
N ALA A 38 9.56 13.12 10.43
CA ALA A 38 8.97 12.78 9.14
C ALA A 38 9.89 13.22 7.98
N GLY A 39 9.69 12.63 6.79
CA GLY A 39 10.41 13.01 5.57
C GLY A 39 11.49 12.00 5.15
N PRO A 40 12.64 12.45 4.61
CA PRO A 40 13.59 11.59 3.88
C PRO A 40 14.14 10.39 4.66
N GLN A 41 14.24 10.48 5.99
CA GLN A 41 14.72 9.36 6.81
C GLN A 41 13.78 8.15 6.79
N CYS A 42 12.50 8.37 6.50
CA CYS A 42 11.50 7.30 6.39
C CYS A 42 11.57 6.52 5.06
N PHE A 43 12.54 6.81 4.19
CA PHE A 43 12.89 5.97 3.04
C PHE A 43 13.95 4.91 3.39
N VAL A 44 14.51 4.97 4.61
CA VAL A 44 15.52 4.04 5.09
C VAL A 44 14.87 2.94 5.94
N PRO A 45 15.01 1.65 5.55
CA PRO A 45 14.40 0.54 6.28
C PRO A 45 14.84 0.39 7.74
N ALA A 46 16.08 0.75 8.05
CA ALA A 46 16.57 0.76 9.42
C ALA A 46 15.79 1.75 10.29
N THR A 47 15.58 2.98 9.79
CA THR A 47 14.79 4.02 10.47
C THR A 47 13.33 3.60 10.62
N GLN A 48 12.73 3.00 9.58
CA GLN A 48 11.34 2.53 9.63
C GLN A 48 11.06 1.49 10.73
N ARG A 49 12.08 0.72 11.14
CA ARG A 49 11.97 -0.27 12.22
C ARG A 49 11.91 0.35 13.62
N THR A 50 12.58 1.48 13.82
CA THR A 50 12.69 2.12 15.14
C THR A 50 11.84 3.39 15.27
N CYS A 51 11.51 4.06 14.16
CA CYS A 51 10.64 5.23 14.10
C CYS A 51 9.27 4.85 13.53
N ARG A 52 8.58 3.90 14.18
CA ARG A 52 7.37 3.28 13.62
C ARG A 52 6.21 4.25 13.47
N GLN A 53 5.97 5.09 14.47
CA GLN A 53 4.88 6.06 14.44
C GLN A 53 5.21 7.19 13.46
N THR A 54 6.41 7.76 13.56
CA THR A 54 6.87 8.83 12.66
C THR A 54 6.89 8.40 11.20
N CYS A 55 7.34 7.18 10.91
CA CYS A 55 7.39 6.63 9.56
C CYS A 55 6.12 5.86 9.16
N LYS A 56 5.03 5.95 9.93
CA LYS A 56 3.72 5.37 9.56
C LYS A 56 3.82 3.86 9.22
N THR A 57 4.57 3.08 10.01
CA THR A 57 4.69 1.62 9.86
C THR A 57 3.86 0.84 10.89
N CYS A 58 2.95 1.52 11.59
CA CYS A 58 2.17 0.95 12.69
C CYS A 58 1.21 -0.16 12.26
N ASP A 59 0.65 -0.06 11.06
CA ASP A 59 -0.25 -1.06 10.49
C ASP A 59 0.49 -2.17 9.70
N CYS A 60 1.82 -2.13 9.68
CA CYS A 60 2.63 -3.18 9.11
C CYS A 60 2.48 -4.45 9.96
N GLN A 61 2.33 -5.59 9.30
CA GLN A 61 2.07 -6.87 9.96
C GLN A 61 2.82 -8.02 9.29
N ASP A 62 3.15 -9.03 10.09
CA ASP A 62 3.50 -10.34 9.58
C ASP A 62 2.19 -11.07 9.21
N TYR A 63 2.10 -11.56 7.98
CA TYR A 63 0.96 -12.34 7.50
C TYR A 63 1.08 -13.83 7.84
N ALA A 64 2.27 -14.30 8.24
CA ALA A 64 2.48 -15.64 8.75
C ALA A 64 2.76 -15.65 10.26
N SER A 65 2.28 -16.68 10.95
CA SER A 65 2.40 -16.82 12.40
C SER A 65 3.77 -17.31 12.87
N ASN A 66 4.60 -17.84 11.96
CA ASN A 66 5.88 -18.47 12.27
C ASN A 66 7.10 -17.64 11.81
N CYS A 67 6.92 -16.34 11.52
CA CYS A 67 7.98 -15.49 11.00
C CYS A 67 9.22 -15.42 11.91
N ALA A 68 9.04 -15.40 13.24
CA ALA A 68 10.14 -15.39 14.19
C ALA A 68 11.11 -16.58 14.01
N ALA A 69 10.59 -17.76 13.64
CA ALA A 69 11.42 -18.95 13.38
C ALA A 69 12.31 -18.80 12.14
N PHE A 70 11.96 -17.91 11.21
CA PHE A 70 12.66 -17.69 9.94
C PHE A 70 13.39 -16.34 9.87
N ALA A 71 13.51 -15.60 10.98
CA ALA A 71 14.15 -14.29 11.00
C ALA A 71 15.59 -14.30 10.48
N TYR A 72 16.31 -15.42 10.65
CA TYR A 72 17.67 -15.61 10.14
C TYR A 72 17.76 -15.63 8.60
N LEU A 73 16.64 -15.83 7.91
CA LEU A 73 16.56 -15.86 6.44
C LEU A 73 16.23 -14.50 5.82
N CYS A 74 15.95 -13.45 6.60
CA CYS A 74 15.52 -12.15 6.07
C CYS A 74 16.51 -11.49 5.09
N GLY A 75 17.80 -11.87 5.13
CA GLY A 75 18.82 -11.42 4.19
C GLY A 75 19.13 -12.40 3.05
N ASN A 76 18.44 -13.54 2.96
CA ASN A 76 18.72 -14.56 1.97
C ASN A 76 17.94 -14.31 0.67
N ALA A 77 18.66 -14.12 -0.44
CA ALA A 77 18.07 -13.83 -1.75
C ALA A 77 17.07 -14.91 -2.24
N THR A 78 17.25 -16.17 -1.84
CA THR A 78 16.36 -17.28 -2.23
C THR A 78 14.99 -17.17 -1.54
N TYR A 79 14.97 -16.74 -0.28
CA TYR A 79 13.76 -16.65 0.54
C TYR A 79 13.17 -15.25 0.60
N GLU A 80 13.82 -14.28 -0.02
CA GLU A 80 13.46 -12.87 0.06
C GLU A 80 12.00 -12.63 -0.37
N GLU A 81 11.56 -13.24 -1.47
CA GLU A 81 10.20 -13.08 -1.98
C GLU A 81 9.12 -13.59 -1.00
N VAL A 82 9.32 -14.78 -0.43
CA VAL A 82 8.37 -15.35 0.53
C VAL A 82 8.38 -14.58 1.86
N LEU A 83 9.52 -14.06 2.28
CA LEU A 83 9.60 -13.28 3.52
C LEU A 83 9.03 -11.86 3.36
N ARG A 84 9.13 -11.26 2.17
CA ARG A 84 8.50 -9.97 1.87
C ARG A 84 6.98 -10.05 1.76
N THR A 85 6.46 -11.19 1.31
CA THR A 85 5.01 -11.44 1.28
C THR A 85 4.44 -11.79 2.64
N ARG A 86 5.23 -12.45 3.51
CA ARG A 86 4.68 -13.07 4.73
C ARG A 86 5.19 -12.53 6.05
N CYS A 87 6.38 -11.94 6.09
CA CYS A 87 7.11 -11.61 7.32
C CYS A 87 7.65 -10.18 7.33
N GLN A 88 6.78 -9.22 6.99
CA GLN A 88 7.17 -7.82 6.79
C GLN A 88 7.71 -7.15 8.06
N VAL A 89 7.08 -7.34 9.21
CA VAL A 89 7.54 -6.79 10.48
C VAL A 89 8.83 -7.47 10.91
N THR A 90 8.83 -8.80 10.93
CA THR A 90 9.99 -9.60 11.35
C THR A 90 11.24 -9.25 10.54
N CYS A 91 11.11 -9.08 9.22
CA CYS A 91 12.24 -8.79 8.34
C CYS A 91 12.48 -7.30 8.07
N GLY A 92 11.67 -6.39 8.62
CA GLY A 92 11.80 -4.95 8.37
C GLY A 92 11.48 -4.54 6.93
N PHE A 93 10.54 -5.22 6.30
CA PHE A 93 10.02 -4.93 4.97
C PHE A 93 8.73 -4.09 5.03
N CYS A 94 8.66 -3.13 5.95
CA CYS A 94 7.52 -2.22 6.05
C CYS A 94 7.78 -0.99 5.18
N SER A 95 6.96 -0.74 4.14
CA SER A 95 7.04 0.52 3.37
C SER A 95 6.75 1.77 4.19
N GLY A 96 6.05 1.61 5.31
CA GLY A 96 5.34 2.69 5.98
C GLY A 96 4.15 3.17 5.15
N CYS A 97 3.68 4.38 5.43
CA CYS A 97 2.52 5.02 4.82
C CYS A 97 1.14 4.47 5.20
N GLU A 98 1.04 3.59 6.20
CA GLU A 98 -0.26 3.16 6.73
C GLU A 98 -1.25 2.68 5.65
N PHE A 99 -0.78 1.85 4.72
CA PHE A 99 -1.54 1.41 3.54
C PHE A 99 -2.86 0.69 3.89
N HIS A 100 -2.91 -0.05 4.99
CA HIS A 100 -4.12 -0.71 5.47
C HIS A 100 -5.06 0.30 6.12
N ALA A 101 -4.54 1.10 7.07
CA ALA A 101 -5.35 2.07 7.79
C ALA A 101 -5.96 3.15 6.87
N ASN A 102 -5.31 3.43 5.73
CA ASN A 102 -5.76 4.40 4.74
C ASN A 102 -6.64 3.81 3.61
N GLY A 103 -7.01 2.53 3.71
CA GLY A 103 -7.87 1.87 2.73
C GLY A 103 -7.24 1.70 1.35
N ILE A 104 -5.91 1.72 1.27
CA ILE A 104 -5.18 1.44 0.02
C ILE A 104 -5.07 -0.07 -0.18
N VAL A 105 -4.76 -0.82 0.87
CA VAL A 105 -4.85 -2.28 0.89
C VAL A 105 -6.17 -2.66 1.57
N PRO A 106 -7.03 -3.51 0.97
CA PRO A 106 -6.80 -4.30 -0.25
C PRO A 106 -7.28 -3.64 -1.56
N ARG A 107 -7.81 -2.42 -1.54
CA ARG A 107 -8.51 -1.80 -2.68
C ARG A 107 -7.65 -1.66 -3.94
N PHE A 108 -6.43 -1.14 -3.80
CA PHE A 108 -5.52 -0.89 -4.92
C PHE A 108 -4.57 -2.07 -5.18
N MET A 109 -4.25 -2.82 -4.14
CA MET A 109 -3.35 -3.97 -4.17
C MET A 109 -3.60 -4.86 -2.95
N GLN A 110 -3.34 -6.17 -3.07
CA GLN A 110 -3.64 -7.13 -2.00
C GLN A 110 -2.68 -7.11 -0.82
N LEU A 111 -1.46 -6.61 -1.03
CA LEU A 111 -0.42 -6.58 -0.01
C LEU A 111 0.17 -5.16 0.09
N ALA A 112 0.60 -4.78 1.29
CA ALA A 112 1.36 -3.55 1.47
C ALA A 112 2.75 -3.68 0.83
N PRO A 113 3.31 -2.61 0.26
CA PRO A 113 4.64 -2.66 -0.33
C PRO A 113 5.74 -2.89 0.70
N SER A 114 6.87 -3.43 0.22
CA SER A 114 8.02 -3.68 1.10
C SER A 114 8.89 -2.43 1.38
N ARG A 115 8.73 -1.38 0.57
CA ARG A 115 9.57 -0.18 0.58
C ARG A 115 8.74 1.07 0.28
N ARG A 116 9.19 2.22 0.78
CA ARG A 116 8.61 3.53 0.41
C ARG A 116 9.18 3.97 -0.93
N LEU A 117 8.30 4.25 -1.89
CA LEU A 117 8.68 4.77 -3.20
C LEU A 117 8.89 6.29 -3.16
N ASN A 118 9.98 6.78 -3.73
CA ASN A 118 10.21 8.22 -3.85
C ASN A 118 9.62 8.73 -5.16
N VAL A 119 8.71 9.69 -5.06
CA VAL A 119 8.04 10.34 -6.18
C VAL A 119 8.11 11.85 -5.98
N THR A 120 8.71 12.55 -6.95
CA THR A 120 8.89 14.01 -6.93
C THR A 120 8.44 14.60 -8.26
N PHE A 121 7.49 15.54 -8.21
CA PHE A 121 7.05 16.29 -9.39
C PHE A 121 8.06 17.38 -9.78
N ALA A 122 7.98 17.87 -11.02
CA ALA A 122 8.93 18.85 -11.56
C ALA A 122 9.05 20.13 -10.70
N GLY A 123 7.95 20.59 -10.10
CA GLY A 123 7.93 21.73 -9.17
C GLY A 123 8.50 21.44 -7.77
N GLY A 124 9.08 20.27 -7.54
CA GLY A 124 9.66 19.86 -6.25
C GLY A 124 8.67 19.28 -5.24
N ALA A 125 7.37 19.26 -5.56
CA ALA A 125 6.35 18.63 -4.72
C ALA A 125 6.61 17.12 -4.61
N ARG A 126 6.57 16.59 -3.38
CA ARG A 126 6.83 15.17 -3.09
C ARG A 126 5.58 14.45 -2.66
N VAL A 127 5.49 13.18 -3.04
CA VAL A 127 4.48 12.26 -2.50
C VAL A 127 5.00 11.70 -1.18
N ASP A 128 4.21 11.85 -0.12
CA ASP A 128 4.54 11.39 1.22
C ASP A 128 3.29 10.87 1.95
N CYS A 129 3.01 9.59 1.77
CA CYS A 129 2.07 8.81 2.58
C CYS A 129 0.70 9.48 2.78
N GLY A 130 0.05 9.86 1.68
CA GLY A 130 -1.30 10.41 1.67
C GLY A 130 -1.38 11.92 1.86
N ASN A 131 -0.26 12.65 1.79
CA ASN A 131 -0.30 14.11 1.72
C ASN A 131 -1.18 14.60 0.55
N THR A 132 -1.75 15.79 0.70
CA THR A 132 -2.55 16.39 -0.38
C THR A 132 -1.63 17.14 -1.35
N LEU A 133 -1.78 16.89 -2.64
CA LEU A 133 -1.11 17.66 -3.69
C LEU A 133 -2.15 18.37 -4.57
N THR A 134 -1.87 19.60 -4.99
CA THR A 134 -2.73 20.40 -5.88
C THR A 134 -2.45 20.11 -7.37
N LEU A 135 -3.29 20.66 -8.26
CA LEU A 135 -3.08 20.55 -9.70
C LEU A 135 -1.77 21.23 -10.15
N ASP A 136 -1.44 22.38 -9.54
CA ASP A 136 -0.24 23.15 -9.85
C ASP A 136 1.02 22.44 -9.35
N GLN A 137 0.96 21.78 -8.19
CA GLN A 137 2.06 20.96 -7.69
C GLN A 137 2.36 19.74 -8.58
N GLN A 138 1.40 19.32 -9.40
CA GLN A 138 1.54 18.26 -10.40
C GLN A 138 1.90 18.80 -11.80
N ALA A 139 2.13 20.10 -11.95
CA ALA A 139 2.41 20.72 -13.25
C ALA A 139 3.74 20.26 -13.86
N GLY A 140 3.83 20.34 -15.19
CA GLY A 140 4.96 19.88 -15.99
C GLY A 140 4.85 18.42 -16.42
N ASP A 141 6.02 17.82 -16.66
CA ASP A 141 6.18 16.44 -17.11
C ASP A 141 5.83 15.42 -16.00
N ALA A 142 5.82 14.15 -16.38
CA ALA A 142 5.63 13.04 -15.44
C ALA A 142 6.65 13.09 -14.28
N PRO A 143 6.25 12.72 -13.05
CA PRO A 143 7.13 12.84 -11.90
C PRO A 143 8.36 11.93 -12.01
N ALA A 144 9.46 12.36 -11.39
CA ALA A 144 10.63 11.51 -11.18
C ALA A 144 10.30 10.47 -10.11
N ILE A 145 10.60 9.20 -10.41
CA ILE A 145 10.31 8.05 -9.56
C ILE A 145 11.59 7.27 -9.33
N THR A 146 11.91 7.00 -8.07
CA THR A 146 13.11 6.24 -7.69
C THR A 146 12.84 5.27 -6.53
N TRP A 147 13.52 4.13 -6.56
CA TRP A 147 13.51 3.09 -5.53
C TRP A 147 14.90 2.45 -5.40
N ASP A 148 15.12 1.70 -4.33
CA ASP A 148 16.28 0.84 -4.16
C ASP A 148 16.22 -0.34 -5.12
N VAL A 149 17.32 -0.60 -5.83
CA VAL A 149 17.36 -1.61 -6.89
C VAL A 149 18.09 -2.86 -6.45
N GLN A 150 17.66 -3.98 -7.01
CA GLN A 150 18.42 -5.23 -6.99
C GLN A 150 19.23 -5.35 -8.27
N ALA A 151 20.47 -5.81 -8.15
CA ALA A 151 21.36 -5.95 -9.30
C ALA A 151 20.75 -6.87 -10.36
N GLY A 152 20.70 -6.39 -11.60
CA GLY A 152 20.16 -7.13 -12.75
C GLY A 152 18.63 -7.29 -12.78
N ALA A 153 17.89 -6.70 -11.82
CA ALA A 153 16.44 -6.83 -11.79
C ALA A 153 15.73 -5.90 -12.79
N LEU A 154 14.64 -6.41 -13.34
CA LEU A 154 13.64 -5.63 -14.08
C LEU A 154 12.47 -5.29 -13.18
N TYR A 155 11.77 -4.21 -13.51
CA TYR A 155 10.65 -3.73 -12.72
C TYR A 155 9.46 -3.32 -13.59
N THR A 156 8.27 -3.50 -13.03
CA THR A 156 7.02 -2.91 -13.51
C THR A 156 6.64 -1.76 -12.59
N PHE A 157 6.24 -0.63 -13.15
CA PHE A 157 5.70 0.52 -12.43
C PHE A 157 4.24 0.78 -12.85
N ILE A 158 3.37 1.01 -11.87
CA ILE A 158 1.95 1.30 -12.06
C ILE A 158 1.57 2.53 -11.23
N MET A 159 0.93 3.49 -11.87
CA MET A 159 0.16 4.56 -11.23
C MET A 159 -1.32 4.34 -11.48
N MET A 160 -2.14 4.43 -10.44
CA MET A 160 -3.58 4.17 -10.50
C MET A 160 -4.36 5.07 -9.54
N GLY A 161 -5.61 5.33 -9.88
CA GLY A 161 -6.55 6.12 -9.09
C GLY A 161 -7.94 5.49 -9.09
N PRO A 162 -8.90 6.04 -8.34
CA PRO A 162 -10.29 5.65 -8.43
C PRO A 162 -10.81 5.88 -9.83
N GLU A 163 -11.67 4.99 -10.29
CA GLU A 163 -12.58 5.31 -11.37
C GLU A 163 -13.77 6.09 -10.83
N PHE A 164 -14.42 6.89 -11.68
CA PHE A 164 -15.57 7.69 -11.32
C PHE A 164 -16.74 7.39 -12.24
N THR A 165 -17.96 7.45 -11.71
CA THR A 165 -19.16 7.44 -12.54
C THR A 165 -19.26 8.74 -13.36
N PRO A 166 -20.14 8.81 -14.38
CA PRO A 166 -20.41 10.07 -15.07
C PRO A 166 -20.87 11.20 -14.16
N ALA A 167 -21.45 10.88 -13.00
CA ALA A 167 -21.85 11.84 -11.97
C ALA A 167 -20.71 12.25 -11.02
N GLY A 168 -19.48 11.76 -11.23
CA GLY A 168 -18.31 12.09 -10.43
C GLY A 168 -18.15 11.28 -9.13
N MET A 169 -18.95 10.23 -8.93
CA MET A 169 -18.88 9.41 -7.72
C MET A 169 -17.78 8.35 -7.84
N PRO A 170 -16.92 8.14 -6.82
CA PRO A 170 -15.85 7.15 -6.87
C PRO A 170 -16.42 5.72 -6.91
N GLN A 171 -15.82 4.88 -7.73
CA GLN A 171 -16.15 3.47 -7.88
C GLN A 171 -15.13 2.58 -7.16
N ASN A 172 -15.48 1.30 -6.99
CA ASN A 172 -14.56 0.29 -6.45
C ASN A 172 -13.53 -0.17 -7.48
N THR A 173 -13.78 0.10 -8.76
CA THR A 173 -12.87 -0.09 -9.88
C THR A 173 -11.82 1.03 -9.92
N LEU A 174 -10.69 0.74 -10.57
CA LEU A 174 -9.56 1.66 -10.68
C LEU A 174 -9.39 2.12 -12.12
N ASN A 175 -8.88 3.34 -12.28
CA ASN A 175 -8.39 3.84 -13.54
C ASN A 175 -6.86 3.78 -13.58
N LEU A 176 -6.30 3.32 -14.71
CA LEU A 176 -4.85 3.27 -14.93
C LEU A 176 -4.30 4.63 -15.39
N HIS A 177 -3.44 5.24 -14.58
CA HIS A 177 -2.84 6.54 -14.88
C HIS A 177 -1.49 6.43 -15.59
N TRP A 178 -0.67 5.42 -15.28
CA TRP A 178 0.63 5.22 -15.92
C TRP A 178 1.05 3.76 -15.76
N LEU A 179 1.50 3.12 -16.83
CA LEU A 179 2.05 1.77 -16.79
C LEU A 179 3.34 1.69 -17.58
N LYS A 180 4.41 1.26 -16.92
CA LYS A 180 5.68 0.94 -17.53
C LYS A 180 6.14 -0.44 -17.09
N VAL A 181 6.72 -1.20 -18.00
CA VAL A 181 7.26 -2.54 -17.75
C VAL A 181 8.69 -2.63 -18.25
N ASP A 182 9.37 -3.70 -17.87
CA ASP A 182 10.74 -3.99 -18.30
C ASP A 182 11.71 -2.85 -17.97
N ILE A 183 11.49 -2.16 -16.85
CA ILE A 183 12.32 -1.05 -16.39
C ILE A 183 13.63 -1.64 -15.84
N PRO A 184 14.79 -1.35 -16.45
CA PRO A 184 16.07 -1.84 -15.92
C PRO A 184 16.47 -1.05 -14.68
N ALA A 185 16.68 -1.75 -13.56
CA ALA A 185 16.98 -1.14 -12.27
C ALA A 185 15.91 -0.08 -11.90
N ASN A 186 16.26 1.20 -11.84
CA ASN A 186 15.32 2.31 -11.62
C ASN A 186 15.33 3.32 -12.79
N ASN A 187 15.85 2.92 -13.96
CA ASN A 187 15.87 3.75 -15.16
C ASN A 187 14.50 3.71 -15.85
N LEU A 188 13.58 4.54 -15.37
CA LEU A 188 12.21 4.63 -15.87
C LEU A 188 12.13 4.91 -17.38
N ALA A 189 13.11 5.63 -17.94
CA ALA A 189 13.19 5.92 -19.38
C ALA A 189 13.57 4.69 -20.22
N GLY A 190 14.33 3.74 -19.65
CA GLY A 190 14.73 2.50 -20.31
C GLY A 190 13.63 1.44 -20.37
N GLY A 191 12.53 1.61 -19.63
CA GLY A 191 11.38 0.69 -19.67
C GLY A 191 10.40 0.99 -20.81
N ARG A 192 9.60 -0.02 -21.18
CA ARG A 192 8.52 0.10 -22.18
C ARG A 192 7.29 0.74 -21.54
N THR A 193 6.74 1.76 -22.19
CA THR A 193 5.46 2.35 -21.76
C THR A 193 4.31 1.57 -22.38
N LEU A 194 3.41 1.06 -21.54
CA LEU A 194 2.17 0.41 -22.00
C LEU A 194 0.96 1.34 -21.87
N ALA A 195 1.02 2.31 -20.96
CA ALA A 195 0.03 3.36 -20.84
C ALA A 195 0.74 4.65 -20.41
N ASP A 196 0.73 5.70 -21.22
CA ASP A 196 1.38 6.97 -20.88
C ASP A 196 0.83 7.62 -19.61
N TYR A 197 1.65 8.49 -19.01
CA TYR A 197 1.30 9.23 -17.81
C TYR A 197 0.07 10.12 -18.04
N GLN A 198 -0.95 9.93 -17.22
CA GLN A 198 -2.11 10.80 -17.08
C GLN A 198 -2.12 11.41 -15.68
N ARG A 199 -2.18 12.74 -15.62
CA ARG A 199 -2.21 13.49 -14.35
C ARG A 199 -3.40 13.06 -13.48
N ALA A 200 -3.22 13.09 -12.17
CA ALA A 200 -4.27 12.78 -11.22
C ALA A 200 -5.24 13.97 -11.08
N VAL A 201 -6.34 13.91 -11.82
CA VAL A 201 -7.40 14.92 -11.78
C VAL A 201 -8.73 14.23 -11.52
N PRO A 202 -9.19 14.16 -10.25
CA PRO A 202 -10.53 13.65 -9.97
C PRO A 202 -11.60 14.65 -10.46
N PRO A 203 -12.85 14.23 -10.69
CA PRO A 203 -13.95 15.13 -10.99
C PRO A 203 -14.17 16.17 -9.89
N PRO A 204 -14.74 17.35 -10.21
CA PRO A 204 -15.19 18.31 -9.20
C PRO A 204 -16.12 17.62 -8.20
N ASN A 205 -16.00 17.97 -6.91
CA ASN A 205 -16.80 17.41 -5.81
C ASN A 205 -16.61 15.89 -5.54
N ALA A 206 -15.68 15.21 -6.20
CA ALA A 206 -15.35 13.81 -5.88
C ALA A 206 -14.74 13.65 -4.46
N GLY A 207 -14.43 14.76 -3.79
CA GLY A 207 -13.75 14.77 -2.50
C GLY A 207 -12.27 14.39 -2.62
N LEU A 208 -11.66 14.04 -1.49
CA LEU A 208 -10.23 13.76 -1.40
C LEU A 208 -9.90 12.32 -1.81
N GLN A 209 -9.40 12.14 -3.03
CA GLN A 209 -9.20 10.84 -3.67
C GLN A 209 -7.71 10.44 -3.71
N PRO A 210 -7.37 9.17 -3.41
CA PRO A 210 -5.98 8.70 -3.39
C PRO A 210 -5.47 8.32 -4.79
N PHE A 211 -4.24 8.67 -5.12
CA PHE A 211 -3.54 8.23 -6.33
C PHE A 211 -2.27 7.49 -5.94
N VAL A 212 -2.21 6.21 -6.31
CA VAL A 212 -1.28 5.22 -5.78
C VAL A 212 -0.22 4.90 -6.82
N PHE A 213 1.02 4.87 -6.36
CA PHE A 213 2.21 4.51 -7.13
C PHE A 213 2.74 3.20 -6.55
N VAL A 214 2.98 2.21 -7.41
CA VAL A 214 3.51 0.92 -7.01
C VAL A 214 4.51 0.40 -8.03
N VAL A 215 5.57 -0.23 -7.52
CA VAL A 215 6.59 -0.90 -8.30
C VAL A 215 6.58 -2.38 -7.92
N TYR A 216 6.67 -3.27 -8.90
CA TYR A 216 6.87 -4.70 -8.73
C TYR A 216 8.19 -5.13 -9.34
N ARG A 217 8.86 -6.11 -8.72
CA ARG A 217 10.02 -6.76 -9.34
C ARG A 217 9.52 -7.81 -10.33
N GLN A 218 10.13 -7.84 -11.50
CA GLN A 218 9.84 -8.82 -12.52
C GLN A 218 10.74 -10.06 -12.40
N ALA A 219 10.17 -11.25 -12.52
CA ALA A 219 10.92 -12.49 -12.70
C ALA A 219 11.52 -12.61 -14.12
N GLY A 220 10.95 -11.88 -15.08
CA GLY A 220 11.38 -11.81 -16.48
C GLY A 220 10.64 -10.73 -17.24
N ASN A 221 10.86 -10.62 -18.55
CA ASN A 221 10.18 -9.62 -19.37
C ASN A 221 8.65 -9.81 -19.37
N VAL A 222 7.92 -8.70 -19.38
CA VAL A 222 6.46 -8.69 -19.49
C VAL A 222 6.08 -8.54 -20.96
N ALA A 223 5.36 -9.53 -21.51
CA ALA A 223 5.04 -9.63 -22.94
C ALA A 223 3.84 -8.75 -23.39
N ASP A 224 3.24 -8.00 -22.47
CA ASP A 224 2.10 -7.15 -22.73
C ASP A 224 2.33 -6.11 -23.83
N GLN A 225 1.23 -5.77 -24.49
CA GLN A 225 1.11 -4.68 -25.45
C GLN A 225 0.53 -3.43 -24.76
N MET A 226 0.34 -2.35 -25.51
CA MET A 226 -0.25 -1.14 -24.98
C MET A 226 -1.67 -1.37 -24.45
N PHE A 227 -1.98 -0.73 -23.32
CA PHE A 227 -3.30 -0.69 -22.72
C PHE A 227 -4.06 0.52 -23.28
N GLY A 228 -4.97 0.25 -24.23
CA GLY A 228 -5.87 1.27 -24.77
C GLY A 228 -7.01 1.63 -23.82
N ASP A 229 -7.57 0.62 -23.14
CA ASP A 229 -8.57 0.81 -22.10
C ASP A 229 -7.90 0.87 -20.72
N ARG A 230 -8.17 1.94 -19.99
CA ARG A 230 -7.62 2.24 -18.66
C ARG A 230 -8.65 2.04 -17.56
N THR A 231 -9.92 1.85 -17.93
CA THR A 231 -11.04 1.65 -17.03
C THR A 231 -11.03 0.25 -16.45
N ASN A 232 -11.70 0.06 -15.32
CA ASN A 232 -11.81 -1.25 -14.65
C ASN A 232 -10.45 -1.96 -14.45
N PHE A 233 -9.38 -1.19 -14.22
CA PHE A 233 -8.05 -1.75 -14.06
C PHE A 233 -7.93 -2.50 -12.74
N SER A 234 -7.29 -3.68 -12.77
CA SER A 234 -7.01 -4.48 -11.58
C SER A 234 -5.52 -4.76 -11.47
N ALA A 235 -4.82 -4.01 -10.61
CA ALA A 235 -3.40 -4.24 -10.36
C ALA A 235 -3.13 -5.63 -9.77
N THR A 236 -4.07 -6.17 -9.01
CA THR A 236 -4.01 -7.54 -8.46
C THR A 236 -4.03 -8.58 -9.58
N THR A 237 -4.96 -8.45 -10.53
CA THR A 237 -5.07 -9.36 -11.67
C THR A 237 -3.84 -9.21 -12.57
N PHE A 238 -3.40 -7.99 -12.83
CA PHE A 238 -2.19 -7.71 -13.61
C PHE A 238 -0.96 -8.36 -12.96
N ALA A 239 -0.72 -8.16 -11.67
CA ALA A 239 0.44 -8.70 -10.98
C ALA A 239 0.44 -10.24 -10.93
N SER A 240 -0.70 -10.86 -10.61
CA SER A 240 -0.81 -12.32 -10.49
C SER A 240 -0.60 -13.05 -11.82
N THR A 241 -1.25 -12.58 -12.89
CA THR A 241 -1.16 -13.19 -14.22
C THR A 241 0.21 -13.02 -14.89
N ARG A 242 0.99 -12.02 -14.48
CA ARG A 242 2.39 -11.82 -14.93
C ARG A 242 3.43 -12.33 -13.93
N ASN A 243 3.00 -13.00 -12.86
CA ASN A 243 3.88 -13.51 -11.80
C ASN A 243 4.83 -12.43 -11.24
N LEU A 244 4.31 -11.24 -10.99
CA LEU A 244 5.08 -10.11 -10.45
C LEU A 244 5.32 -10.20 -8.93
N GLY A 245 4.79 -11.24 -8.28
CA GLY A 245 4.94 -11.47 -6.85
C GLY A 245 4.32 -10.36 -6.01
N TYR A 246 5.14 -9.71 -5.18
CA TYR A 246 4.71 -8.71 -4.20
C TYR A 246 4.98 -7.27 -4.66
N PRO A 247 4.23 -6.29 -4.15
CA PRO A 247 4.55 -4.88 -4.34
C PRO A 247 5.91 -4.55 -3.71
N TYR A 248 6.91 -4.30 -4.55
CA TYR A 248 8.27 -4.04 -4.12
C TYR A 248 8.39 -2.71 -3.37
N ALA A 249 7.88 -1.64 -3.97
CA ALA A 249 7.85 -0.31 -3.39
C ALA A 249 6.53 0.38 -3.72
N GLY A 250 6.06 1.27 -2.85
CA GLY A 250 4.90 2.10 -3.15
C GLY A 250 4.80 3.35 -2.31
N ASN A 251 3.95 4.26 -2.77
CA ASN A 251 3.59 5.51 -2.09
C ASN A 251 2.27 6.03 -2.68
N TYR A 252 1.64 7.01 -2.07
CA TYR A 252 0.44 7.63 -2.60
C TYR A 252 0.28 9.06 -2.08
N PHE A 253 -0.39 9.90 -2.86
CA PHE A 253 -0.89 11.19 -2.39
C PHE A 253 -2.41 11.21 -2.53
N ARG A 254 -3.03 12.28 -2.05
CA ARG A 254 -4.45 12.54 -2.28
C ARG A 254 -4.66 13.86 -3.02
N MET A 255 -5.71 13.93 -3.82
CA MET A 255 -6.10 15.14 -4.54
C MET A 255 -7.61 15.31 -4.47
N GLN A 256 -8.04 16.56 -4.37
CA GLN A 256 -9.42 16.97 -4.59
C GLN A 256 -9.39 18.14 -5.59
N LEU A 257 -10.26 18.12 -6.58
CA LEU A 257 -10.44 19.27 -7.46
C LEU A 257 -11.39 20.24 -6.76
N ALA A 258 -10.85 21.43 -6.43
CA ALA A 258 -11.60 22.52 -5.82
C ALA A 258 -12.57 23.16 -6.84
#